data_AF-A0A2V9N3F9-F1
#
_entry.id   AF-A0A2V9N3F9-F1
#
_cell.length_a   1.000
_cell.length_b   1.000
_cell.length_c   1.000
_cell.angle_alpha   90.00
_cell.angle_beta   90.00
_cell.angle_gamma   90.00
#
_symmetry.space_group_name_H-M   'P 1'
#
loop_
_entity.id
_entity.type
_entity.pdbx_description
1 polymer ?
#
loop_
_entity_poly.entity_id
_entity_poly.type
_entity_poly.pdbx_seq_one_letter_code
_entity_poly.pdbx_strand_id
1 'polypeptide(L)' 'MLKKEYVRDGKNRVIGSVTSGFSDESAVIRDDQNQFAGRTSDRFDTTRDAHGNLVSLNTSDPGLLINRKR' A
#
# COMPACT_ATOMS: atom_id res chain seq x y z
N MET A 1 1.93 2.15 -17.12
CA MET A 1 0.59 1.54 -17.30
C MET A 1 -0.05 1.38 -15.93
N LEU A 2 -1.32 1.76 -15.78
CA LEU A 2 -2.05 1.58 -14.53
C LEU A 2 -2.21 0.08 -14.21
N LYS A 3 -1.81 -0.34 -13.01
CA LYS A 3 -1.85 -1.74 -12.56
C LYS A 3 -2.50 -1.81 -11.18
N LYS A 4 -3.32 -2.84 -10.95
CA LYS A 4 -3.87 -3.18 -9.63
C LYS A 4 -3.54 -4.63 -9.30
N GLU A 5 -2.86 -4.83 -8.18
CA GLU A 5 -2.50 -6.15 -7.65
C GLU A 5 -3.25 -6.42 -6.36
N TYR A 6 -3.80 -7.62 -6.23
CA TYR A 6 -4.49 -8.06 -5.00
C TYR A 6 -3.50 -8.82 -4.13
N VAL A 7 -3.43 -8.43 -2.86
CA VAL A 7 -2.65 -9.15 -1.86
C VAL A 7 -3.56 -10.12 -1.14
N ARG A 8 -3.11 -11.36 -1.01
CA ARG A 8 -3.88 -12.46 -0.42
C ARG A 8 -3.15 -13.08 0.76
N ASP A 9 -3.91 -13.61 1.71
CA ASP A 9 -3.35 -14.38 2.82
C ASP A 9 -3.09 -15.85 2.45
N GLY A 10 -2.54 -16.61 3.40
CA GLY A 10 -2.31 -18.06 3.24
C GLY A 10 -3.57 -18.91 3.09
N LYS A 11 -4.77 -18.32 3.16
CA LYS A 11 -6.07 -18.95 2.90
C LYS A 11 -6.70 -18.46 1.59
N ASN A 12 -5.91 -17.80 0.73
CA ASN A 12 -6.34 -17.24 -0.55
C ASN A 12 -7.41 -16.13 -0.43
N ARG A 13 -7.59 -15.52 0.74
CA ARG A 13 -8.52 -14.40 0.95
C ARG A 13 -7.83 -13.10 0.58
N VAL A 14 -8.54 -12.20 -0.12
CA VAL A 14 -8.01 -10.85 -0.41
C VAL A 14 -7.94 -10.07 0.90
N ILE A 15 -6.75 -9.57 1.23
CA ILE A 15 -6.48 -8.78 2.44
C ILE A 15 -6.06 -7.34 2.12
N GLY A 16 -6.02 -6.99 0.84
CA GLY A 16 -5.72 -5.65 0.37
C GLY A 16 -5.42 -5.60 -1.11
N SER A 17 -5.12 -4.40 -1.60
CA SER A 17 -4.66 -4.21 -2.97
C SER A 17 -3.66 -3.07 -3.09
N VAL A 18 -2.76 -3.19 -4.06
CA VAL A 18 -1.75 -2.20 -4.41
C VAL A 18 -2.06 -1.71 -5.82
N THR A 19 -2.30 -0.42 -5.98
CA THR A 19 -2.49 0.21 -7.30
C THR A 19 -1.27 1.06 -7.61
N SER A 20 -0.64 0.86 -8.77
CA SER A 20 0.56 1.57 -9.21
C SER A 20 0.41 2.04 -10.66
N GLY A 21 1.35 2.85 -11.15
CA GLY A 21 1.37 3.32 -12.54
C GLY A 21 0.35 4.42 -12.87
N PHE A 22 -0.24 5.04 -11.84
CA PHE A 22 -0.94 6.34 -11.95
C PHE A 22 0.01 7.53 -11.79
N SER A 23 1.23 7.28 -11.31
CA SER A 23 2.38 8.17 -11.26
C SER A 23 3.64 7.33 -11.38
N ASP A 24 4.77 7.96 -11.70
CA ASP A 24 6.00 7.23 -12.07
C ASP A 24 6.64 6.48 -10.90
N GLU A 25 6.40 6.89 -9.64
CA GLU A 25 7.19 6.44 -8.47
C GLU A 25 6.34 6.31 -7.20
N SER A 26 5.05 5.92 -7.31
CA SER A 26 4.18 5.75 -6.14
C SER A 26 3.14 4.66 -6.33
N ALA A 27 2.73 4.07 -5.22
CA ALA A 27 1.61 3.15 -5.16
C ALA A 27 0.58 3.56 -4.09
N VAL A 28 -0.68 3.25 -4.35
CA VAL A 28 -1.81 3.43 -3.43
C VAL A 28 -2.22 2.07 -2.88
N ILE A 29 -2.32 1.97 -1.57
CA ILE A 29 -2.66 0.74 -0.87
C ILE A 29 -4.08 0.87 -0.32
N ARG A 30 -4.87 -0.19 -0.49
CA ARG A 30 -6.20 -0.33 0.09
C ARG A 30 -6.31 -1.58 0.93
N ASP A 31 -7.11 -1.52 1.99
CA ASP A 31 -7.38 -2.66 2.87
C ASP A 31 -8.35 -3.68 2.22
N ASP A 32 -8.71 -4.71 2.99
CA ASP A 32 -9.62 -5.79 2.60
C ASP A 32 -11.06 -5.28 2.32
N GLN A 33 -11.45 -4.18 2.95
CA GLN A 33 -12.69 -3.45 2.71
C GLN A 33 -12.57 -2.40 1.59
N ASN A 34 -11.46 -2.42 0.85
CA ASN A 34 -11.13 -1.49 -0.23
C ASN A 34 -11.09 -0.02 0.23
N GLN A 35 -10.86 0.24 1.52
CA GLN A 35 -10.63 1.57 2.07
C GLN A 35 -9.18 1.98 1.87
N PHE A 36 -8.93 3.29 1.76
CA PHE A 36 -7.57 3.81 1.63
C PHE A 36 -6.76 3.50 2.90
N ALA A 37 -5.71 2.70 2.77
CA ALA A 37 -4.83 2.33 3.87
C ALA A 37 -3.58 3.23 3.93
N GLY A 38 -3.18 3.78 2.78
CA GLY A 38 -2.03 4.65 2.66
C GLY A 38 -1.37 4.61 1.28
N ARG A 39 -0.14 5.09 1.21
CA ARG A 39 0.63 5.15 -0.04
C ARG A 39 2.11 4.89 0.22
N THR A 40 2.80 4.45 -0.82
CA THR A 40 4.26 4.40 -0.86
C THR A 40 4.79 5.38 -1.89
N SER A 41 6.03 5.80 -1.72
CA SER A 41 6.76 6.60 -2.70
C SER A 41 8.17 6.04 -2.86
N ASP A 42 8.46 5.53 -4.06
CA ASP A 42 9.79 5.05 -4.43
C ASP A 42 10.78 6.21 -4.50
N ARG A 43 10.31 7.39 -4.94
CA ARG A 43 11.09 8.64 -5.01
C ARG A 43 11.74 9.04 -3.69
N PHE A 44 10.96 8.92 -2.62
CA PHE A 44 11.35 9.36 -1.28
C PHE A 44 11.69 8.18 -0.38
N ASP A 45 11.57 6.95 -0.89
CA ASP A 45 11.73 5.71 -0.14
C ASP A 45 10.92 5.70 1.16
N THR A 46 9.63 6.06 1.08
CA THR A 46 8.76 6.19 2.26
C THR A 46 7.45 5.42 2.12
N THR A 47 6.94 4.97 3.26
CA THR A 47 5.57 4.45 3.40
C THR A 47 4.80 5.35 4.35
N ARG A 48 3.60 5.78 3.94
CA ARG A 48 2.71 6.63 4.74
C ARG A 48 1.33 6.02 4.89
N ASP A 49 0.75 6.15 6.08
CA ASP A 49 -0.60 5.65 6.35
C ASP A 49 -1.70 6.56 5.76
N ALA A 50 -2.96 6.18 6.01
CA ALA A 50 -4.14 6.88 5.51
C ALA A 50 -4.23 8.35 5.98
N HIS A 51 -3.62 8.67 7.12
CA HIS A 51 -3.59 10.03 7.69
C HIS A 51 -2.36 10.82 7.25
N GLY A 52 -1.46 10.21 6.46
CA GLY A 52 -0.22 10.83 6.00
C GLY A 52 0.96 10.68 6.97
N ASN A 53 0.77 9.96 8.08
CA ASN A 53 1.85 9.70 9.02
C ASN A 53 2.89 8.79 8.38
N LEU A 54 4.16 9.02 8.68
CA LEU A 54 5.25 8.16 8.25
C LEU A 54 5.19 6.84 9.02
N VAL A 55 5.05 5.76 8.27
CA VAL A 55 5.19 4.37 8.76
C VAL A 55 6.62 3.89 8.55
N SER A 56 7.25 4.34 7.45
CA SER A 56 8.66 4.10 7.14
C SER A 56 9.27 5.33 6.47
N LEU A 57 10.55 5.56 6.76
CA LEU A 57 11.38 6.68 6.28
C LEU A 57 12.52 6.24 5.34
N ASN A 58 12.65 4.94 5.09
CA ASN A 58 13.76 4.32 4.36
C ASN A 58 13.34 3.04 3.64
N THR A 59 12.05 2.95 3.32
CA THR A 59 11.50 1.82 2.58
C THR A 59 10.15 2.21 1.98
N SER A 60 10.01 2.00 0.67
CA SER A 60 8.75 2.01 -0.08
C SER A 60 8.10 0.61 -0.08
N ASP A 61 7.57 0.20 1.07
CA ASP A 61 6.95 -1.14 1.22
C ASP A 61 5.44 -1.04 1.47
N PRO A 62 4.60 -1.46 0.50
CA PRO A 62 3.15 -1.56 0.66
C PRO A 62 2.72 -2.52 1.76
N GLY A 63 3.51 -3.57 2.05
CA GLY A 63 3.24 -4.59 3.04
C GLY A 63 3.09 -4.04 4.46
N LEU A 64 3.76 -2.93 4.77
CA LEU A 64 3.65 -2.23 6.06
C LEU A 64 2.26 -1.61 6.32
N LEU A 65 1.43 -1.51 5.28
CA LEU A 65 0.06 -0.98 5.35
C LEU A 65 -1.01 -2.06 5.27
N ILE A 66 -0.64 -3.31 4.99
CA ILE A 66 -1.57 -4.42 4.83
C ILE A 66 -1.74 -5.15 6.16
N ASN A 67 -2.99 -5.41 6.55
CA ASN A 67 -3.33 -6.15 7.77
C ASN A 67 -2.72 -5.55 9.05
N ARG A 68 -2.48 -4.23 9.05
CA ARG A 68 -2.03 -3.50 10.23
C ARG A 68 -3.17 -3.53 11.26
N LYS A 69 -2.89 -4.01 12.48
CA LYS A 69 -3.87 -3.95 13.58
C LYS A 69 -4.24 -2.48 13.81
N ARG A 70 -5.55 -2.19 13.76
CA ARG A 70 -6.09 -0.88 14.13
C ARG A 70 -6.03 -0.70 15.64
#